data_AF-A0A271LBN2-F1
#
_entry.id   AF-A0A271LBN2-F1
#
_cell.length_a   1.000
_cell.length_b   1.000
_cell.length_c   1.000
_cell.angle_alpha   90.00
_cell.angle_beta   90.00
_cell.angle_gamma   90.00
#
_symmetry.space_group_name_H-M   'P 1'
#
loop_
_entity.id
_entity.type
_entity.pdbx_description
1 polymer ?
#
loop_
_entity_poly.entity_id
_entity_poly.type
_entity_poly.pdbx_seq_one_letter_code
_entity_poly.pdbx_strand_id
1 'polypeptide(L)'
;MTFAMALVAENGRLTLALRHWSIWGLPLPLWLCPCSTSYETVEDGRFRFHVEISHRFTGTIVRYRGWLEPSQGSSTVASPAALASSRQP
;
A
#
# COMPACT_ATOMS: atom_id res chain seq x y z
N MET A 1 -2.15 -19.28 -3.14
CA MET A 1 -2.07 -18.53 -1.86
C MET A 1 -2.58 -17.14 -2.14
N THR A 2 -3.44 -16.62 -1.28
CA THR A 2 -4.12 -15.35 -1.49
C THR A 2 -3.91 -14.47 -0.27
N PHE A 3 -3.73 -13.18 -0.51
CA PHE A 3 -3.53 -12.16 0.51
C PHE A 3 -4.51 -11.03 0.26
N ALA A 4 -5.17 -10.54 1.30
CA ALA A 4 -5.92 -9.30 1.19
C ALA A 4 -5.25 -8.19 1.96
N MET A 5 -4.88 -7.17 1.20
CA MET A 5 -4.30 -5.95 1.70
C MET A 5 -5.40 -4.90 1.80
N ALA A 6 -5.50 -4.25 2.95
CA ALA A 6 -6.26 -3.02 3.09
C ALA A 6 -5.32 -1.84 2.85
N LEU A 7 -5.76 -0.94 1.96
CA LEU A 7 -5.14 0.36 1.76
C LEU A 7 -5.82 1.36 2.69
N VAL A 8 -5.07 1.91 3.64
CA VAL A 8 -5.59 2.80 4.68
C VAL A 8 -4.91 4.16 4.58
N ALA A 9 -5.65 5.20 4.19
CA ALA A 9 -5.14 6.56 4.12
C ALA A 9 -5.50 7.31 5.41
N GLU A 10 -4.50 7.59 6.25
CA GLU A 10 -4.68 8.28 7.54
C GLU A 10 -3.53 9.25 7.79
N ASN A 11 -3.82 10.46 8.28
CA ASN A 11 -2.83 11.45 8.71
C ASN A 11 -1.74 11.77 7.66
N GLY A 12 -2.09 11.83 6.38
CA GLY A 12 -1.13 12.08 5.29
C GLY A 12 -0.22 10.88 4.95
N ARG A 13 -0.52 9.71 5.52
CA ARG A 13 0.18 8.45 5.28
C ARG A 13 -0.77 7.42 4.68
N LEU A 14 -0.30 6.70 3.68
CA LEU A 14 -1.00 5.59 3.05
C LEU A 14 -0.38 4.27 3.51
N THR A 15 -1.09 3.50 4.33
CA THR A 15 -0.62 2.25 4.91
C THR A 15 -1.22 1.05 4.17
N LEU A 16 -0.38 0.15 3.68
CA LEU A 16 -0.78 -1.17 3.20
C LEU A 16 -0.70 -2.16 4.36
N ALA A 17 -1.85 -2.63 4.85
CA ALA A 17 -1.95 -3.59 5.94
C ALA A 17 -2.54 -4.92 5.47
N LEU A 18 -1.86 -6.02 5.74
CA LEU A 18 -2.37 -7.37 5.46
C LEU A 18 -3.48 -7.73 6.47
N ARG A 19 -4.70 -7.98 5.97
CA ARG A 19 -5.89 -8.24 6.81
C ARG A 19 -6.28 -9.70 6.89
N HIS A 20 -6.08 -10.45 5.81
CA HIS A 20 -6.34 -11.88 5.79
C HIS A 20 -5.48 -12.58 4.75
N TRP A 21 -5.31 -13.88 4.92
CA TRP A 21 -4.57 -14.72 4.00
C TRP A 21 -5.16 -16.13 3.99
N SER A 22 -5.03 -16.79 2.85
CA SER A 22 -5.52 -18.15 2.64
C SER A 22 -4.54 -18.97 1.81
N ILE A 23 -4.38 -20.25 2.16
CA ILE A 23 -3.64 -21.22 1.37
C ILE A 23 -4.61 -22.35 1.02
N TRP A 24 -4.62 -22.79 -0.25
CA TRP A 24 -5.51 -23.85 -0.77
C TRP A 24 -7.02 -23.59 -0.51
N GLY A 25 -7.41 -22.31 -0.40
CA GLY A 25 -8.81 -21.92 -0.12
C GLY A 25 -9.19 -21.92 1.36
N LEU A 26 -8.31 -22.33 2.26
CA LEU A 26 -8.53 -22.29 3.71
C LEU A 26 -8.01 -20.96 4.30
N PRO A 27 -8.85 -20.19 5.03
CA PRO A 27 -8.39 -19.00 5.73
C PRO A 27 -7.48 -19.41 6.88
N LEU A 28 -6.27 -18.84 6.94
CA LEU A 28 -5.31 -19.15 7.98
C LEU A 28 -5.28 -18.07 9.07
N PRO A 29 -4.91 -18.45 10.31
CA PRO A 29 -4.81 -17.50 11.40
C PRO A 29 -3.78 -16.40 11.13
N LEU A 30 -4.07 -15.18 11.54
CA LEU A 30 -3.18 -14.02 11.35
C LEU A 30 -1.83 -14.15 12.05
N TRP A 31 -1.73 -14.93 13.12
CA TRP A 31 -0.47 -15.13 13.83
C TRP A 31 0.57 -15.94 13.06
N LEU A 32 0.15 -16.71 12.05
CA LEU A 32 1.03 -17.43 11.13
C LEU A 32 1.30 -16.62 9.84
N CYS A 33 0.55 -15.52 9.65
CA CYS A 33 0.71 -14.62 8.53
C CYS A 33 2.02 -13.83 8.63
N PRO A 34 2.67 -13.48 7.51
CA PRO A 34 3.70 -12.44 7.51
C PRO A 34 3.11 -11.12 7.98
N CYS A 35 3.69 -10.52 9.02
CA CYS A 35 3.34 -9.16 9.42
C CYS A 35 3.99 -8.19 8.42
N SER A 36 3.18 -7.48 7.65
CA SER A 36 3.62 -6.44 6.71
C SER A 36 3.31 -5.07 7.28
N THR A 37 4.35 -4.28 7.53
CA THR A 37 4.28 -2.88 7.89
C THR A 37 4.75 -2.08 6.69
N SER A 38 3.81 -1.72 5.82
CA SER A 38 4.07 -0.94 4.62
C SER A 38 3.35 0.38 4.70
N TYR A 39 4.08 1.49 4.58
CA TYR A 39 3.47 2.81 4.53
C TYR A 39 4.20 3.75 3.58
N GLU A 40 3.43 4.67 3.03
CA GLU A 40 3.85 5.68 2.08
C GLU A 40 3.45 7.04 2.63
N THR A 41 4.31 8.03 2.49
CA THR A 41 4.06 9.40 2.97
C THR A 41 4.70 10.40 2.03
N VAL A 42 4.13 11.58 1.93
CA VAL A 42 4.74 12.69 1.19
C VAL A 42 5.33 13.65 2.22
N GLU A 43 6.66 13.77 2.22
CA GLU A 43 7.40 14.72 3.05
C GLU A 43 8.39 15.47 2.15
N ASP A 44 8.50 16.79 2.34
CA ASP A 44 9.42 17.65 1.57
C ASP A 44 9.28 17.54 0.04
N GLY A 45 8.05 17.32 -0.45
CA GLY A 45 7.77 17.15 -1.88
C GLY A 45 8.27 15.83 -2.48
N ARG A 46 8.76 14.90 -1.64
CA ARG A 46 9.23 13.58 -2.04
C ARG A 46 8.27 12.51 -1.56
N PHE A 47 8.05 11.50 -2.41
CA PHE A 47 7.24 10.35 -2.08
C PHE A 47 8.11 9.33 -1.34
N ARG A 48 7.91 9.17 -0.04
CA ARG A 48 8.68 8.24 0.81
C ARG A 48 7.89 6.97 0.99
N PHE A 49 8.54 5.83 0.80
CA PHE A 49 7.95 4.52 1.01
C PHE A 49 8.81 3.72 1.98
N HIS A 50 8.13 3.01 2.88
CA HIS A 50 8.71 2.11 3.84
C HIS A 50 7.96 0.80 3.75
N VAL A 51 8.68 -0.29 3.49
CA VAL A 51 8.09 -1.62 3.41
C VAL A 51 8.93 -2.56 4.26
N GLU A 52 8.27 -3.10 5.26
CA GLU A 52 8.82 -4.13 6.12
C GLU A 52 7.89 -5.33 6.10
N ILE A 53 8.46 -6.51 5.88
CA ILE A 53 7.77 -7.78 6.02
C ILE A 53 8.56 -8.60 7.02
N SER A 54 7.88 -9.00 8.08
CA SER A 54 8.41 -9.84 9.13
C SER A 54 7.49 -11.04 9.35
N HIS A 55 8.00 -12.08 9.97
CA HIS A 55 7.23 -13.25 10.31
C HIS A 55 7.57 -13.70 11.72
N ARG A 56 6.58 -14.24 12.42
CA ARG A 56 6.76 -14.63 13.82
C ARG A 56 7.84 -15.69 14.02
N PHE A 57 8.07 -16.55 13.02
CA PHE A 57 9.02 -17.65 13.11
C PHE A 57 10.40 -17.32 12.54
N THR A 58 10.46 -16.48 11.49
CA THR A 58 11.72 -16.17 10.80
C THR A 58 12.24 -14.75 11.09
N GLY A 59 11.54 -13.96 11.89
CA GLY A 59 11.88 -12.55 12.13
C GLY A 59 11.65 -11.67 10.90
N THR A 60 12.39 -10.56 10.77
CA THR A 60 12.31 -9.68 9.60
C THR A 60 12.83 -10.39 8.36
N ILE A 61 11.97 -10.56 7.35
CA ILE A 61 12.31 -11.19 6.07
C ILE A 61 12.91 -10.15 5.14
N VAL A 62 12.22 -9.00 5.02
CA VAL A 62 12.66 -7.91 4.16
C VAL A 62 12.32 -6.58 4.82
N ARG A 63 13.26 -5.64 4.71
CA ARG A 63 13.07 -4.24 5.07
C ARG A 63 13.74 -3.39 4.01
N TYR A 64 12.96 -2.57 3.32
CA TYR A 64 13.49 -1.54 2.46
C TYR A 64 12.77 -0.22 2.70
N ARG A 65 13.52 0.85 2.49
CA ARG A 65 13.05 2.22 2.58
C ARG A 65 13.62 2.99 1.41
N GLY A 66 12.83 3.90 0.88
CA GLY A 66 13.26 4.72 -0.22
C GLY A 66 12.40 5.96 -0.35
N TRP A 67 12.77 6.77 -1.31
CA TRP A 67 12.01 7.92 -1.71
C TRP A 67 12.09 8.06 -3.23
N LEU A 68 11.04 8.61 -3.81
CA LEU A 68 10.94 8.94 -5.22
C LEU A 68 10.79 10.45 -5.35
N GLU A 69 11.48 11.00 -6.33
CA GLU A 69 11.25 12.37 -6.78
C GLU A 69 10.18 12.37 -7.87
N PRO A 70 9.30 13.38 -7.88
CA PRO A 70 8.34 13.53 -8.96
C PRO A 70 9.09 13.76 -10.27
N SER A 71 9.02 12.79 -11.18
CA SER A 71 9.45 13.00 -12.56
C SER A 71 8.40 13.86 -13.26
N GLN A 72 8.84 14.74 -14.16
CA GLN A 72 8.00 15.70 -14.90
C GLN A 72 7.00 15.03 -15.89
N GLY A 73 6.58 13.79 -15.63
CA GLY A 73 5.45 13.16 -16.29
C GLY A 73 4.16 13.58 -15.59
N SER A 74 3.47 14.57 -16.17
CA SER A 74 2.14 15.04 -15.79
C SER A 74 1.23 13.90 -15.31
N SER A 75 1.18 13.69 -13.99
CA SER A 75 0.08 12.99 -13.35
C SER A 75 -0.97 14.04 -13.04
N THR A 76 -1.62 14.57 -14.09
CA THR A 76 -2.90 15.24 -13.93
C THR A 76 -3.87 14.14 -13.53
N VAL A 77 -4.00 13.89 -12.23
CA VAL A 77 -5.13 13.14 -11.69
C VAL A 77 -6.34 14.02 -11.98
N ALA A 78 -6.99 13.78 -13.13
CA ALA A 78 -8.21 14.47 -13.49
C ALA A 78 -9.19 14.24 -12.33
N SER A 79 -9.58 15.35 -11.69
CA SER A 79 -10.56 15.33 -10.61
C SER A 79 -11.80 14.53 -11.10
N PRO A 80 -12.31 13.55 -10.34
CA PRO A 80 -13.43 12.70 -10.77
C PRO A 80 -14.67 13.48 -11.21
N ALA A 81 -14.81 14.73 -10.75
CA ALA A 81 -15.86 15.65 -11.16
C ALA A 81 -15.80 16.05 -12.65
N ALA A 82 -14.61 16.08 -13.26
CA ALA A 82 -14.45 16.45 -14.67
C ALA A 82 -14.90 15.36 -15.65
N LEU A 83 -14.86 14.08 -15.24
CA LEU A 83 -15.30 12.94 -16.07
C LEU A 83 -16.84 12.82 -16.16
N ALA A 84 -17.59 13.45 -15.26
CA ALA A 84 -19.05 13.42 -15.27
C ALA A 84 -19.66 14.38 -16.32
N SER A 85 -18.98 15.49 -16.62
CA SER A 85 -19.49 16.54 -17.51
C SER A 85 -19.29 16.26 -19.01
N SER A 86 -18.57 15.19 -19.38
CA SER A 86 -18.28 14.84 -20.78
C SER A 86 -19.26 13.83 -21.39
N ARG A 87 -20.31 13.40 -20.66
CA ARG A 87 -21.43 12.62 -21.22
C ARG A 87 -22.62 13.52 -21.59
N GLN A 88 -22.44 14.39 -22.59
CA GLN A 88 -23.56 14.97 -23.36
C GLN A 88 -22.99 15.64 -24.62
N PRO A 89 -23.65 15.63 -25.79
CA PRO A 89 -24.92 14.98 -26.17
C PRO A 89 -24.76 13.74 -27.07
#